data_AF-A0A9N8YTY7-F1
#
_entry.id   AF-A0A9N8YTY7-F1
#
_cell.length_a   1.000
_cell.length_b   1.000
_cell.length_c   1.000
_cell.angle_alpha   90.00
_cell.angle_beta   90.00
_cell.angle_gamma   90.00
#
_symmetry.space_group_name_H-M   'P 1'
#
loop_
_entity.id
_entity.type
_entity.pdbx_description
1 polymer ?
#
loop_
_entity_poly.entity_id
_entity_poly.type
_entity_poly.pdbx_seq_one_letter_code
_entity_poly.pdbx_strand_id
1 'polypeptide(L)'
;MEVESLENIKKRIAEKDEEIKKLWEELRAEKEKPREEIIAELKGIKRTTGQHPGGLLITLPDTDIQKYTPLNYPADNRHFLSEIFLKVDILGHDEPTVLQKLFQLTGVDPSKISFHDEKIMSLFTSADTLGIPEFGTDFVKRNLLTPLKPTKFSQLVQISGFSHGTNV
;
A
#
# COMPACT_ATOMS: atom_id res chain seq x y z
N MET A 1 -0.65 31.71 71.07
CA MET A 1 -0.69 31.34 69.65
C MET A 1 -0.82 29.82 69.60
N GLU A 2 -2.02 29.33 69.30
CA GLU A 2 -2.22 27.89 69.10
C GLU A 2 -1.43 27.45 67.88
N VAL A 3 -0.49 26.53 68.09
CA VAL A 3 0.30 25.94 67.01
C VAL A 3 -0.63 24.95 66.31
N GLU A 4 -1.00 25.27 65.06
CA GLU A 4 -1.81 24.40 64.21
C GLU A 4 -1.17 23.00 64.17
N SER A 5 -1.95 21.95 64.46
CA SER A 5 -1.40 20.60 64.56
C SER A 5 -0.79 20.19 63.21
N LEU A 6 0.36 19.50 63.24
CA LEU A 6 1.03 18.98 62.05
C LEU A 6 0.09 18.13 61.17
N GLU A 7 -0.92 17.51 61.78
CA GLU A 7 -1.97 16.74 61.12
C GLU A 7 -2.85 17.61 60.21
N ASN A 8 -3.27 18.79 60.69
CA ASN A 8 -4.10 19.72 59.93
C ASN A 8 -3.34 20.36 58.77
N ILE A 9 -2.04 20.66 58.97
CA ILE A 9 -1.17 21.17 57.91
C ILE A 9 -0.97 20.11 56.82
N LYS A 10 -0.71 18.86 57.19
CA LYS A 10 -0.58 17.74 56.23
C LYS A 10 -1.86 17.51 55.44
N LYS A 11 -3.03 17.60 56.10
CA LYS A 11 -4.33 17.45 55.44
C LYS A 11 -4.58 18.54 54.40
N ARG A 12 -4.29 19.81 54.72
CA ARG A 12 -4.42 20.94 53.78
C ARG A 12 -3.46 20.85 52.59
N ILE A 13 -2.24 20.31 52.80
CA ILE A 13 -1.30 20.06 51.70
C ILE A 13 -1.85 18.96 50.79
N ALA A 14 -2.36 17.86 51.34
CA ALA A 14 -2.94 16.77 50.56
C ALA A 14 -4.18 17.23 49.76
N GLU A 15 -5.06 18.01 50.37
CA GLU A 15 -6.25 18.57 49.70
C GLU A 15 -5.85 19.51 48.55
N LYS A 16 -4.84 20.36 48.76
CA LYS A 16 -4.30 21.22 47.69
C LYS A 16 -3.62 20.45 46.58
N ASP A 17 -2.89 19.39 46.89
CA ASP A 17 -2.26 18.54 45.88
C ASP A 17 -3.31 17.84 45.00
N GLU A 18 -4.44 17.46 45.59
CA GLU A 18 -5.57 16.86 44.88
C GLU A 18 -6.31 17.88 44.01
N GLU A 19 -6.49 19.11 44.51
CA GLU A 19 -7.06 20.22 43.75
C GLU A 19 -6.16 20.62 42.57
N ILE A 20 -4.84 20.69 42.78
CA ILE A 20 -3.84 20.96 41.72
C ILE A 20 -3.85 19.85 40.68
N LYS A 21 -3.91 18.57 41.07
CA LYS A 21 -4.01 17.45 40.13
C LYS A 21 -5.27 17.55 39.27
N LYS A 22 -6.41 17.86 39.89
CA LYS A 22 -7.68 18.01 39.18
C LYS A 22 -7.63 19.18 38.19
N LEU A 23 -7.07 20.31 38.59
CA LEU A 23 -6.86 21.46 37.70
C LEU A 23 -5.93 21.11 36.53
N TRP A 24 -4.89 20.31 36.79
CA TRP A 24 -3.97 19.81 35.76
C TRP A 24 -4.66 18.86 34.78
N GLU A 25 -5.55 17.98 35.24
CA GLU A 25 -6.32 17.07 34.39
C GLU A 25 -7.35 17.83 33.53
N GLU A 26 -8.05 18.80 34.10
CA GLU A 26 -9.00 19.67 33.38
C GLU A 26 -8.28 20.49 32.29
N LEU A 27 -7.14 21.10 32.60
CA LEU A 27 -6.34 21.87 31.63
C LEU A 27 -5.71 20.98 30.54
N ARG A 28 -5.43 19.70 30.83
CA ARG A 28 -4.88 18.74 29.86
C ARG A 28 -5.94 18.29 28.87
N ALA A 29 -7.17 18.07 29.34
CA ALA A 29 -8.31 17.73 28.48
C ALA A 29 -8.67 18.86 27.49
N GLU A 30 -8.42 20.12 27.86
CA GLU A 30 -8.75 21.30 27.03
C GLU A 30 -7.68 21.62 25.97
N LYS A 31 -6.44 21.13 26.12
CA LYS A 31 -5.30 21.49 25.25
C LYS A 31 -4.84 20.43 24.26
N GLU A 32 -5.20 19.17 24.46
CA GLU A 32 -4.83 18.11 23.51
C GLU A 32 -5.99 17.89 22.53
N LYS A 33 -6.00 18.63 21.41
CA LYS A 33 -6.72 18.15 20.21
C LYS A 33 -6.25 16.69 19.99
N PRO A 34 -7.15 15.70 19.95
CA PRO A 34 -6.76 14.31 19.79
C PRO A 34 -5.84 14.18 18.58
N ARG A 35 -4.70 13.51 18.75
CA ARG A 35 -3.69 13.31 17.69
C ARG A 35 -4.33 12.81 16.39
N GLU A 36 -5.41 12.05 16.49
CA GLU A 36 -6.19 11.51 15.38
C GLU A 36 -6.91 12.60 14.55
N GLU A 37 -7.43 13.65 15.20
CA GLU A 37 -8.06 14.79 14.53
C GLU A 37 -7.04 15.62 13.76
N ILE A 38 -5.87 15.89 14.38
CA ILE A 38 -4.77 16.59 13.71
C ILE A 38 -4.26 15.76 12.51
N ILE A 39 -4.12 14.44 12.67
CA ILE A 39 -3.73 13.56 11.57
C ILE A 39 -4.79 13.59 10.46
N ALA A 40 -6.09 13.63 10.79
CA ALA A 40 -7.15 13.75 9.80
C ALA A 40 -7.10 15.08 9.05
N GLU A 41 -6.85 16.19 9.73
CA GLU A 41 -6.68 17.52 9.11
C GLU A 41 -5.42 17.59 8.21
N LEU A 42 -4.37 16.82 8.52
CA LEU A 42 -3.14 16.77 7.71
C LEU A 42 -3.19 15.76 6.55
N LYS A 43 -4.18 14.86 6.51
CA LYS A 43 -4.34 13.90 5.41
C LYS A 43 -4.72 14.64 4.13
N GLY A 44 -4.01 14.37 3.04
CA GLY A 44 -4.28 14.96 1.72
C GLY A 44 -3.54 16.26 1.45
N ILE A 45 -2.85 16.85 2.43
CA ILE A 45 -1.95 17.98 2.18
C ILE A 45 -0.78 17.49 1.32
N LYS A 46 -0.61 18.10 0.14
CA LYS A 46 0.49 17.78 -0.78
C LYS A 46 1.83 18.10 -0.11
N ARG A 47 2.70 17.10 0.02
CA ARG A 47 4.04 17.23 0.62
C ARG A 47 5.16 17.28 -0.41
N THR A 48 5.05 16.48 -1.46
CA THR A 48 6.04 16.36 -2.53
C THR A 48 5.35 16.13 -3.87
N THR A 49 6.10 16.25 -4.95
CA THR A 49 5.74 15.68 -6.25
C THR A 49 6.45 14.34 -6.45
N GLY A 50 5.87 13.48 -7.28
CA GLY A 50 6.40 12.15 -7.58
C GLY A 50 6.48 11.92 -9.09
N GLN A 51 7.15 10.83 -9.46
CA GLN A 51 7.14 10.33 -10.83
C GLN A 51 6.11 9.21 -10.96
N HIS A 52 5.46 9.13 -12.12
CA HIS A 52 4.74 7.91 -12.48
C HIS A 52 5.80 6.79 -12.65
N PRO A 53 5.62 5.59 -12.07
CA PRO A 53 6.62 4.51 -12.11
C PRO A 53 7.04 4.01 -13.50
N GLY A 54 6.46 4.54 -14.58
CA GLY A 54 6.74 4.12 -15.96
C GLY A 54 5.94 4.85 -17.03
N GLY A 55 5.30 5.98 -16.70
CA GLY A 55 4.35 6.62 -17.61
C GLY A 55 5.05 7.55 -18.58
N LEU A 56 5.06 7.20 -19.87
CA LEU A 56 5.52 8.06 -20.94
C LEU A 56 4.31 8.71 -21.64
N LEU A 57 4.37 10.01 -21.87
CA LEU A 57 3.34 10.74 -22.60
C LEU A 57 3.84 11.07 -23.99
N ILE A 58 3.06 10.69 -24.99
CA ILE A 58 3.40 10.86 -26.40
C ILE A 58 2.57 12.01 -26.97
N THR A 59 3.24 12.90 -27.70
CA THR A 59 2.65 14.06 -28.38
C THR A 59 2.99 14.04 -29.87
N LEU A 60 2.23 14.77 -30.69
CA LEU A 60 2.57 14.94 -32.10
C LEU A 60 3.79 15.86 -32.24
N PRO A 61 4.63 15.70 -33.28
CA PRO A 61 5.89 16.45 -33.42
C PRO A 61 5.75 17.98 -33.30
N ASP A 62 4.67 18.54 -33.83
CA ASP A 62 4.44 20.00 -33.85
C ASP A 62 3.54 20.49 -32.69
N THR A 63 3.31 19.65 -31.67
CA THR A 63 2.47 19.99 -30.53
C THR A 63 3.31 20.56 -29.38
N ASP A 64 3.05 21.82 -29.03
CA ASP A 64 3.58 22.42 -27.82
C ASP A 64 2.84 21.91 -26.57
N ILE A 65 3.49 21.01 -25.82
CA ILE A 65 2.94 20.39 -24.62
C ILE A 65 2.59 21.40 -23.51
N GLN A 66 3.29 22.53 -23.45
CA GLN A 66 3.08 23.55 -22.42
C GLN A 66 1.72 24.26 -22.55
N LYS A 67 1.08 24.19 -23.72
CA LYS A 67 -0.30 24.68 -23.93
C LYS A 67 -1.33 23.89 -23.14
N TYR A 68 -1.03 22.63 -22.82
CA TYR A 68 -1.96 21.70 -22.18
C TYR A 68 -1.59 21.43 -20.73
N THR A 69 -0.30 21.36 -20.43
CA THR A 69 0.18 21.10 -19.09
C THR A 69 1.54 21.74 -18.83
N PRO A 70 1.75 22.37 -17.66
CA PRO A 70 3.07 22.88 -17.29
C PRO A 70 4.11 21.76 -17.26
N LEU A 71 5.26 21.98 -17.90
CA LEU A 71 6.41 21.09 -17.70
C LEU A 71 6.90 21.20 -16.27
N ASN A 72 7.11 20.05 -15.65
CA ASN A 72 7.65 19.96 -14.30
C ASN A 72 8.78 18.94 -14.27
N TYR A 73 9.81 19.22 -13.49
CA TYR A 73 10.82 18.22 -13.18
C TYR A 73 10.41 17.48 -11.90
N PRO A 74 10.68 16.18 -11.80
CA PRO A 74 10.42 15.43 -10.58
C PRO A 74 11.07 16.12 -9.37
N ALA A 75 10.32 16.26 -8.27
CA ALA A 75 10.66 17.03 -7.07
C ALA A 75 10.55 18.57 -7.16
N ASP A 76 10.06 19.14 -8.28
CA ASP A 76 9.61 20.54 -8.37
C ASP A 76 8.07 20.62 -8.21
N ASN A 77 7.52 21.75 -7.75
CA ASN A 77 6.20 21.87 -7.12
C ASN A 77 5.01 22.05 -8.08
N ARG A 78 5.20 21.95 -9.40
CA ARG A 78 4.13 22.25 -10.38
C ARG A 78 3.26 21.04 -10.74
N HIS A 79 2.04 21.33 -11.20
CA HIS A 79 0.97 20.36 -11.45
C HIS A 79 1.01 19.83 -12.88
N PHE A 80 0.72 18.53 -13.05
CA PHE A 80 0.58 17.88 -14.35
C PHE A 80 -0.89 17.46 -14.56
N LEU A 81 -1.41 17.59 -15.78
CA LEU A 81 -2.75 17.13 -16.19
C LEU A 81 -2.60 16.14 -17.35
N SER A 82 -2.94 14.87 -17.13
CA SER A 82 -2.60 13.76 -18.04
C SER A 82 -3.72 13.35 -19.01
N GLU A 83 -4.89 13.99 -18.98
CA GLU A 83 -6.09 13.46 -19.68
C GLU A 83 -6.12 13.73 -21.20
N ILE A 84 -5.13 14.42 -21.76
CA ILE A 84 -5.15 14.88 -23.16
C ILE A 84 -4.17 14.10 -24.06
N PHE A 85 -3.25 13.33 -23.48
CA PHE A 85 -2.16 12.69 -24.21
C PHE A 85 -2.24 11.17 -24.19
N LEU A 86 -1.73 10.55 -25.25
CA LEU A 86 -1.51 9.10 -25.27
C LEU A 86 -0.47 8.76 -24.21
N LYS A 87 -0.85 7.93 -23.24
CA LYS A 87 0.04 7.41 -22.21
C LYS A 87 0.47 5.99 -22.55
N VAL A 88 1.78 5.75 -22.55
CA VAL A 88 2.38 4.42 -22.63
C VAL A 88 2.99 4.12 -21.27
N ASP A 89 2.45 3.09 -20.59
CA ASP A 89 2.98 2.63 -19.32
C ASP A 89 4.05 1.56 -19.56
N ILE A 90 5.31 1.94 -19.39
CA ILE A 90 6.49 1.07 -19.42
C ILE A 90 6.83 0.71 -17.97
N LEU A 91 6.16 -0.32 -17.45
CA LEU A 91 6.30 -0.73 -16.06
C LEU A 91 7.50 -1.68 -15.88
N GLY A 92 8.16 -1.58 -14.73
CA GLY A 92 9.12 -2.57 -14.27
C GLY A 92 8.39 -3.79 -13.68
N HIS A 93 8.82 -4.99 -14.06
CA HIS A 93 8.28 -6.25 -13.57
C HIS A 93 9.41 -7.29 -13.50
N ASP A 94 9.39 -8.15 -12.47
CA ASP A 94 10.47 -9.11 -12.26
C ASP A 94 10.31 -10.37 -13.12
N GLU A 95 9.07 -10.74 -13.44
CA GLU A 95 8.68 -11.98 -14.11
C GLU A 95 9.30 -12.13 -15.50
N PRO A 96 9.34 -11.10 -16.37
CA PRO A 96 10.10 -11.16 -17.61
C PRO A 96 11.58 -11.49 -17.38
N THR A 97 12.19 -10.92 -16.32
CA THR A 97 13.59 -11.17 -15.96
C THR A 97 13.80 -12.60 -15.47
N VAL A 98 12.90 -13.12 -14.62
CA VAL A 98 12.95 -14.50 -14.11
C VAL A 98 12.80 -15.49 -15.26
N LEU A 99 11.80 -15.31 -16.14
CA LEU A 99 11.59 -16.17 -17.31
C LEU A 99 12.79 -16.16 -18.26
N GLN A 100 13.36 -14.99 -18.51
CA GLN A 100 14.55 -14.86 -19.36
C GLN A 100 15.75 -15.61 -18.79
N LYS A 101 15.97 -15.54 -17.47
CA LYS A 101 17.04 -16.29 -16.79
C LYS A 101 16.78 -17.80 -16.84
N LEU A 102 15.56 -18.25 -16.59
CA LEU A 102 15.19 -19.66 -16.69
C LEU A 102 15.42 -20.20 -18.10
N PHE A 103 15.04 -19.45 -19.13
CA PHE A 103 15.31 -19.82 -20.52
C PHE A 103 16.82 -19.94 -20.80
N GLN A 104 17.62 -18.97 -20.34
CA GLN A 104 19.07 -19.00 -20.52
C GLN A 104 19.74 -20.21 -19.83
N LEU A 105 19.25 -20.60 -18.66
CA LEU A 105 19.82 -21.71 -17.89
C LEU A 105 19.37 -23.09 -18.39
N THR A 106 18.14 -23.20 -18.88
CA THR A 106 17.52 -24.50 -19.22
C THR A 106 17.44 -24.77 -20.71
N GLY A 107 17.51 -23.72 -21.54
CA GLY A 107 17.24 -23.78 -22.98
C GLY A 107 15.76 -24.02 -23.34
N VAL A 108 14.85 -24.09 -22.35
CA VAL A 108 13.43 -24.34 -22.59
C VAL A 108 12.70 -23.05 -22.94
N ASP A 109 12.25 -22.94 -24.19
CA ASP A 109 11.47 -21.78 -24.67
C ASP A 109 10.15 -21.65 -23.87
N PRO A 110 9.95 -20.56 -23.12
CA PRO A 110 8.76 -20.38 -22.29
C PRO A 110 7.46 -20.33 -23.12
N SER A 111 7.52 -19.94 -24.40
CA SER A 111 6.35 -19.91 -25.28
C SER A 111 5.86 -21.30 -25.70
N LYS A 112 6.67 -22.33 -25.48
CA LYS A 112 6.35 -23.73 -25.82
C LYS A 112 5.76 -24.52 -24.66
N ILE A 113 5.70 -23.94 -23.46
CA ILE A 113 5.16 -24.59 -22.27
C ILE A 113 3.63 -24.70 -22.40
N SER A 114 3.09 -25.90 -22.18
CA SER A 114 1.65 -26.15 -22.26
C SER A 114 0.92 -25.61 -21.03
N PHE A 115 -0.23 -24.95 -21.26
CA PHE A 115 -1.15 -24.53 -20.19
C PHE A 115 -1.94 -25.69 -19.56
N HIS A 116 -1.80 -26.90 -20.11
CA HIS A 116 -2.51 -28.11 -19.66
C HIS A 116 -1.57 -29.18 -19.10
N ASP A 117 -0.31 -28.83 -18.82
CA ASP A 117 0.63 -29.78 -18.21
C ASP A 117 0.11 -30.23 -16.83
N GLU A 118 -0.13 -31.53 -16.67
CA GLU A 118 -0.70 -32.11 -15.45
C GLU A 118 0.18 -31.89 -14.23
N LYS A 119 1.50 -31.91 -14.39
CA LYS A 119 2.43 -31.70 -13.26
C LYS A 119 2.37 -30.25 -12.80
N ILE A 120 2.35 -29.29 -13.74
CA ILE A 120 2.20 -27.87 -13.41
C ILE A 120 0.85 -27.63 -12.73
N MET A 121 -0.24 -28.15 -13.29
CA MET A 121 -1.58 -28.00 -12.71
C MET A 121 -1.72 -28.65 -11.33
N SER A 122 -0.97 -29.73 -11.07
CA SER A 122 -0.97 -30.41 -9.78
C SER A 122 -0.46 -29.49 -8.65
N LEU A 123 0.49 -28.59 -8.92
CA LEU A 123 1.00 -27.62 -7.95
C LEU A 123 -0.11 -26.69 -7.45
N PHE A 124 -0.97 -26.22 -8.35
CA PHE A 124 -2.10 -25.36 -7.99
C PHE A 124 -3.21 -26.15 -7.28
N THR A 125 -3.45 -27.40 -7.70
CA THR A 125 -4.45 -28.28 -7.08
C THR A 125 -4.06 -28.62 -5.63
N SER A 126 -2.77 -28.82 -5.35
CA SER A 126 -2.25 -29.13 -4.02
C SER A 126 -1.92 -27.88 -3.18
N ALA A 127 -2.10 -26.69 -3.74
CA ALA A 127 -1.66 -25.41 -3.16
C ALA A 127 -0.16 -25.35 -2.83
N ASP A 128 0.68 -26.10 -3.58
CA ASP A 128 2.13 -26.06 -3.50
C ASP A 128 2.71 -25.01 -4.46
N THR A 129 2.35 -23.76 -4.23
CA THR A 129 2.63 -22.62 -5.13
C THR A 129 3.62 -21.62 -4.53
N LEU A 130 4.42 -22.02 -3.53
CA LEU A 130 5.40 -21.12 -2.91
C LEU A 130 6.39 -20.59 -3.96
N GLY A 131 6.56 -19.27 -4.01
CA GLY A 131 7.44 -18.61 -4.98
C GLY A 131 6.82 -18.42 -6.38
N ILE A 132 5.60 -18.89 -6.62
CA ILE A 132 4.84 -18.54 -7.82
C ILE A 132 4.24 -17.15 -7.62
N PRO A 133 4.47 -16.18 -8.54
CA PRO A 133 3.89 -14.84 -8.44
C PRO A 133 2.38 -14.88 -8.24
N GLU A 134 1.88 -14.01 -7.36
CA GLU A 134 0.49 -13.92 -6.88
C GLU A 134 -0.04 -15.15 -6.12
N PHE A 135 0.11 -16.34 -6.68
CA PHE A 135 -0.40 -17.60 -6.13
C PHE A 135 0.38 -18.11 -4.92
N GLY A 136 1.57 -17.58 -4.65
CA GLY A 136 2.41 -17.98 -3.52
C GLY A 136 2.01 -17.37 -2.18
N THR A 137 1.08 -16.40 -2.16
CA THR A 137 0.66 -15.73 -0.92
C THR A 137 -0.17 -16.65 -0.03
N ASP A 138 -0.07 -16.47 1.29
CA ASP A 138 -0.88 -17.22 2.25
C ASP A 138 -2.38 -17.05 2.01
N PHE A 139 -2.79 -15.84 1.60
CA PHE A 139 -4.17 -15.54 1.26
C PHE A 139 -4.67 -16.42 0.11
N VAL A 140 -3.97 -16.41 -1.04
CA VAL A 140 -4.39 -17.20 -2.20
C VAL A 140 -4.32 -18.70 -1.91
N LYS A 141 -3.25 -19.16 -1.26
CA LYS A 141 -3.07 -20.58 -0.92
C LYS A 141 -4.17 -21.12 -0.01
N ARG A 142 -4.42 -20.44 1.11
CA ARG A 142 -5.34 -20.94 2.16
C ARG A 142 -6.80 -20.69 1.81
N ASN A 143 -7.12 -19.52 1.26
CA ASN A 143 -8.50 -19.11 1.07
C ASN A 143 -9.06 -19.44 -0.32
N LEU A 144 -8.20 -19.64 -1.33
CA LEU A 144 -8.64 -19.90 -2.70
C LEU A 144 -8.19 -21.28 -3.20
N LEU A 145 -6.89 -21.57 -3.25
CA LEU A 145 -6.39 -22.83 -3.83
C LEU A 145 -6.80 -24.07 -3.02
N THR A 146 -6.60 -24.05 -1.71
CA THR A 146 -6.92 -25.18 -0.82
C THR A 146 -8.41 -25.61 -0.92
N PRO A 147 -9.39 -24.69 -0.88
CA PRO A 147 -10.80 -25.07 -1.03
C PRO A 147 -11.20 -25.35 -2.48
N LEU A 148 -10.71 -24.60 -3.47
CA LEU A 148 -11.21 -24.69 -4.85
C LEU A 148 -10.54 -25.79 -5.68
N LYS A 149 -9.30 -26.17 -5.35
CA LYS A 149 -8.52 -27.24 -6.02
C LYS A 149 -8.62 -27.19 -7.55
N PRO A 150 -8.16 -26.10 -8.18
CA PRO A 150 -8.36 -25.86 -9.61
C PRO A 150 -7.64 -26.92 -10.46
N THR A 151 -8.34 -27.52 -11.41
CA THR A 151 -7.83 -28.53 -12.34
C THR A 151 -7.67 -28.02 -13.77
N LYS A 152 -8.18 -26.82 -14.06
CA LYS A 152 -8.11 -26.19 -15.38
C LYS A 152 -7.49 -24.80 -15.29
N PHE A 153 -6.75 -24.42 -16.33
CA PHE A 153 -6.16 -23.09 -16.44
C PHE A 153 -7.19 -21.95 -16.32
N SER A 154 -8.39 -22.11 -16.89
CA SER A 154 -9.47 -21.11 -16.76
C SER A 154 -9.90 -20.86 -15.32
N GLN A 155 -9.78 -21.85 -14.42
CA GLN A 155 -10.06 -21.66 -13.00
C GLN A 155 -8.95 -20.85 -12.32
N LEU A 156 -7.69 -21.00 -12.77
CA LEU A 156 -6.60 -20.15 -12.30
C LEU A 156 -6.82 -18.69 -12.69
N VAL A 157 -7.30 -18.43 -13.92
CA VAL A 157 -7.66 -17.07 -14.36
C VAL A 157 -8.76 -16.48 -13.48
N GLN A 158 -9.79 -17.25 -13.14
CA GLN A 158 -10.85 -16.80 -12.23
C GLN A 158 -10.32 -16.50 -10.83
N ILE A 159 -9.50 -17.39 -10.27
CA ILE A 159 -8.87 -17.21 -8.96
C ILE A 159 -7.95 -15.97 -8.95
N SER A 160 -7.22 -15.73 -10.04
CA SER A 160 -6.41 -14.51 -10.20
C SER A 160 -7.28 -13.26 -10.13
N GLY A 161 -8.49 -13.28 -10.70
CA GLY A 161 -9.44 -12.17 -10.60
C GLY A 161 -9.93 -11.94 -9.16
N PHE A 162 -10.36 -13.01 -8.47
CA PHE A 162 -10.87 -12.90 -7.09
C PHE A 162 -9.79 -12.62 -6.04
N SER A 163 -8.51 -12.85 -6.35
CA SER A 163 -7.41 -12.59 -5.43
C SER A 163 -6.96 -11.13 -5.41
N HIS A 164 -7.36 -10.32 -6.39
CA HIS A 164 -6.90 -8.95 -6.56
C HIS A 164 -8.03 -7.95 -6.34
N GLY A 165 -8.04 -7.34 -5.16
CA GLY A 165 -9.00 -6.31 -4.78
C GLY A 165 -9.54 -6.53 -3.38
N THR A 166 -10.01 -5.46 -2.75
CA THR A 166 -10.71 -5.55 -1.47
C THR A 166 -12.20 -5.73 -1.74
N ASN A 167 -12.84 -6.69 -1.07
CA ASN A 167 -14.28 -7.00 -1.21
C ASN A 167 -14.72 -7.47 -2.60
N VAL A 168 -13.82 -8.14 -3.34
CA VAL A 168 -14.14 -9.03 -4.48
C VAL A 168 -14.47 -10.43 -3.98
#